data_AF-A0AA89ASF4-F1
#
_entry.id   AF-A0AA89ASF4-F1
#
_cell.length_a   1.000
_cell.length_b   1.000
_cell.length_c   1.000
_cell.angle_alpha   90.00
_cell.angle_beta   90.00
_cell.angle_gamma   90.00
#
_symmetry.space_group_name_H-M   'P 1'
#
loop_
_entity.id
_entity.type
_entity.pdbx_description
1 polymer ?
#
loop_
_entity_poly.entity_id
_entity_poly.type
_entity_poly.pdbx_seq_one_letter_code
_entity_poly.pdbx_strand_id
1 'polypeptide(L)'
;MPQCDLYDGTRDLGEHVYQFETNTLLLQVLNVVMCRVFPTTLRKAAHAWFKSQQPRSIYSFGQLSDLFQKHFVSSGSQRKNSASLVNIVQEKNESLACFLGRFNATTLEIDNLDESVKYIAFLRGVRPTSKFAFSINKSPPGNMKALLKKANKYIQAEEYLETHGGRREEGREEQKK
;
A
#
# COMPACT_ATOMS: atom_id res chain seq x y z
N MET A 1 -30.74 13.44 -1.19
CA MET A 1 -29.77 12.69 -2.02
C MET A 1 -28.69 12.17 -1.09
N PRO A 2 -28.25 10.89 -1.20
CA PRO A 2 -27.13 10.38 -0.40
C PRO A 2 -25.90 11.28 -0.59
N GLN A 3 -25.29 11.74 0.50
CA GLN A 3 -24.09 12.59 0.47
C GLN A 3 -22.84 11.74 0.23
N CYS A 4 -22.73 11.11 -0.93
CA CYS A 4 -21.51 10.44 -1.35
C CYS A 4 -20.66 11.39 -2.18
N ASP A 5 -19.36 11.40 -1.89
CA ASP A 5 -18.36 12.02 -2.76
C ASP A 5 -18.41 11.43 -4.16
N LEU A 6 -17.99 12.22 -5.14
CA LEU A 6 -18.04 11.80 -6.54
C LEU A 6 -16.85 10.91 -6.87
N TYR A 7 -17.13 9.72 -7.40
CA TYR A 7 -16.13 8.73 -7.72
C TYR A 7 -15.73 8.81 -9.19
N ASP A 8 -14.45 9.06 -9.44
CA ASP A 8 -13.91 9.23 -10.79
C ASP A 8 -13.09 8.03 -11.31
N GLY A 9 -12.99 6.97 -10.52
CA GLY A 9 -12.29 5.73 -10.88
C GLY A 9 -10.92 5.54 -10.24
N THR A 10 -10.42 6.50 -9.44
CA THR A 10 -9.05 6.44 -8.89
C THR A 10 -8.99 6.32 -7.36
N ARG A 11 -10.11 6.45 -6.67
CA ARG A 11 -10.22 6.32 -5.20
C ARG A 11 -10.49 4.85 -4.83
N ASP A 12 -10.45 4.52 -3.54
CA ASP A 12 -10.82 3.18 -3.10
C ASP A 12 -12.28 2.88 -3.49
N LEU A 13 -12.44 1.85 -4.33
CA LEU A 13 -13.72 1.45 -4.90
C LEU A 13 -14.64 0.82 -3.85
N GLY A 14 -14.06 0.08 -2.90
CA GLY A 14 -14.80 -0.58 -1.82
C GLY A 14 -15.40 0.43 -0.87
N GLU A 15 -14.62 1.43 -0.47
CA GLU A 15 -15.07 2.54 0.38
C GLU A 15 -16.22 3.33 -0.27
N HIS A 16 -16.13 3.64 -1.57
CA HIS A 16 -17.21 4.36 -2.26
C HIS A 16 -18.53 3.57 -2.29
N VAL A 17 -18.47 2.28 -2.58
CA VAL A 17 -19.65 1.40 -2.58
C VAL A 17 -20.21 1.27 -1.16
N TYR A 18 -19.34 1.04 -0.17
CA TYR A 18 -19.73 0.90 1.24
C TYR A 18 -20.41 2.16 1.79
N GLN A 19 -19.86 3.34 1.50
CA GLN A 19 -20.45 4.64 1.87
C GLN A 19 -21.83 4.82 1.23
N PHE A 20 -21.97 4.46 -0.05
CA PHE A 20 -23.26 4.55 -0.75
C PHE A 20 -24.30 3.59 -0.17
N GLU A 21 -23.93 2.34 0.10
CA GLU A 21 -24.81 1.34 0.72
C GLU A 21 -25.23 1.77 2.12
N THR A 22 -24.30 2.24 2.95
CA THR A 22 -24.57 2.67 4.31
C THR A 22 -25.52 3.89 4.34
N ASN A 23 -25.26 4.88 3.49
CA ASN A 23 -26.12 6.07 3.38
C ASN A 23 -27.52 5.75 2.86
N THR A 24 -27.64 4.80 1.92
CA THR A 24 -28.93 4.43 1.34
C THR A 24 -29.74 3.47 2.23
N LEU A 25 -29.06 2.63 3.00
CA LEU A 25 -29.68 1.81 4.05
C LEU A 25 -30.27 2.67 5.18
N LEU A 26 -29.52 3.68 5.63
CA LEU A 26 -30.00 4.64 6.65
C LEU A 26 -31.28 5.36 6.21
N LEU A 27 -31.41 5.61 4.90
CA LEU A 27 -32.56 6.28 4.28
C LEU A 27 -33.65 5.31 3.80
N GLN A 28 -33.53 4.00 4.09
CA GLN A 28 -34.47 2.94 3.67
C GLN A 28 -34.80 2.96 2.16
N VAL A 29 -33.80 3.29 1.34
CA VAL A 29 -33.99 3.44 -0.11
C VAL A 29 -34.16 2.06 -0.75
N LEU A 30 -35.16 1.90 -1.61
CA LEU A 30 -35.38 0.65 -2.34
C LEU A 30 -34.23 0.37 -3.33
N ASN A 31 -33.92 -0.91 -3.55
CA ASN A 31 -32.89 -1.37 -4.49
C ASN A 31 -33.01 -0.73 -5.90
N VAL A 32 -34.23 -0.63 -6.42
CA VAL A 32 -34.51 -0.01 -7.74
C VAL A 32 -34.16 1.49 -7.76
N VAL A 33 -34.31 2.17 -6.63
CA VAL A 33 -33.95 3.58 -6.48
C VAL A 33 -32.43 3.72 -6.34
N MET A 34 -31.77 2.82 -5.59
CA MET A 34 -30.31 2.78 -5.50
C MET A 34 -29.65 2.67 -6.89
N CYS A 35 -30.15 1.78 -7.78
CA CYS A 35 -29.64 1.66 -9.16
C CYS A 35 -29.78 2.94 -10.00
N ARG A 36 -30.79 3.78 -9.72
CA ARG A 36 -31.02 5.05 -10.43
C ARG A 36 -30.19 6.18 -9.86
N VAL A 37 -29.91 6.15 -8.56
CA VAL A 37 -29.16 7.19 -7.86
C VAL A 37 -27.65 6.96 -7.97
N PHE A 38 -27.18 5.71 -7.92
CA PHE A 38 -25.75 5.40 -7.99
C PHE A 38 -25.01 6.04 -9.18
N PRO A 39 -25.56 6.07 -10.41
CA PRO A 39 -24.89 6.70 -11.55
C PRO A 39 -24.65 8.21 -11.40
N THR A 40 -25.39 8.88 -10.52
CA THR A 40 -25.22 10.32 -10.24
C THR A 40 -24.03 10.60 -9.34
N THR A 41 -23.51 9.58 -8.63
CA THR A 41 -22.30 9.66 -7.82
C THR A 41 -21.03 9.35 -8.64
N LEU A 42 -21.18 8.94 -9.90
CA LEU A 42 -20.07 8.57 -10.79
C LEU A 42 -19.63 9.74 -11.68
N ARG A 43 -18.33 9.85 -11.93
CA ARG A 43 -17.73 10.80 -12.89
C ARG A 43 -16.66 10.13 -13.76
N LYS A 44 -16.22 10.84 -14.81
CA LYS A 44 -15.13 10.42 -15.72
C LYS A 44 -15.28 8.96 -16.18
N ALA A 45 -14.26 8.13 -15.95
CA ALA A 45 -14.21 6.73 -16.38
C ALA A 45 -15.35 5.90 -15.79
N ALA A 46 -15.73 6.12 -14.54
CA ALA A 46 -16.83 5.42 -13.89
C ALA A 46 -18.19 5.73 -14.53
N HIS A 47 -18.41 7.00 -14.87
CA HIS A 47 -19.63 7.41 -15.57
C HIS A 47 -19.66 6.91 -17.02
N ALA A 48 -18.52 6.91 -17.72
CA ALA A 48 -18.40 6.37 -19.07
C ALA A 48 -18.68 4.86 -19.12
N TRP A 49 -18.16 4.10 -18.15
CA TRP A 49 -18.47 2.68 -17.98
C TRP A 49 -19.95 2.43 -17.76
N PHE A 50 -20.62 3.22 -16.89
CA PHE A 50 -22.04 3.02 -16.64
C PHE A 50 -22.87 3.23 -17.92
N LYS A 51 -22.50 4.22 -18.76
CA LYS A 51 -23.14 4.44 -20.07
C LYS A 51 -22.90 3.34 -21.08
N SER A 52 -21.80 2.59 -20.99
CA SER A 52 -21.51 1.49 -21.90
C SER A 52 -22.23 0.18 -21.55
N GLN A 53 -22.93 0.14 -20.40
CA GLN A 53 -23.71 -1.04 -20.01
C GLN A 53 -24.93 -1.21 -20.90
N GLN A 54 -25.27 -2.46 -21.22
CA GLN A 54 -26.46 -2.76 -22.03
C GLN A 54 -27.72 -2.28 -21.31
N PRO A 55 -28.65 -1.58 -21.99
CA PRO A 55 -29.90 -1.16 -21.38
C PRO A 55 -30.67 -2.36 -20.80
N ARG A 56 -31.29 -2.17 -19.63
CA ARG A 56 -32.10 -3.20 -18.92
C ARG A 56 -31.34 -4.46 -18.50
N SER A 57 -30.02 -4.40 -18.38
CA SER A 57 -29.20 -5.55 -17.93
C SER A 57 -29.01 -5.64 -16.40
N ILE A 58 -29.34 -4.57 -15.67
CA ILE A 58 -29.11 -4.44 -14.22
C ILE A 58 -30.46 -4.37 -13.49
N TYR A 59 -30.74 -5.34 -12.63
CA TYR A 59 -32.03 -5.52 -11.93
C TYR A 59 -31.97 -5.25 -10.43
N SER A 60 -30.78 -5.20 -9.84
CA SER A 60 -30.57 -4.92 -8.42
C SER A 60 -29.30 -4.11 -8.18
N PHE A 61 -29.21 -3.46 -7.02
CA PHE A 61 -28.01 -2.71 -6.66
C PHE A 61 -26.83 -3.66 -6.42
N GLY A 62 -27.07 -4.83 -5.83
CA GLY A 62 -26.03 -5.87 -5.70
C GLY A 62 -25.44 -6.27 -7.05
N GLN A 63 -26.27 -6.48 -8.07
CA GLN A 63 -25.79 -6.80 -9.43
C GLN A 63 -24.98 -5.63 -10.04
N LEU A 64 -25.43 -4.39 -9.83
CA LEU A 64 -24.72 -3.20 -10.26
C LEU A 64 -23.34 -3.09 -9.60
N SER A 65 -23.31 -3.26 -8.27
CA SER A 65 -22.10 -3.21 -7.44
C SER A 65 -21.10 -4.28 -7.89
N ASP A 66 -21.53 -5.52 -8.12
CA ASP A 66 -20.68 -6.60 -8.59
C ASP A 66 -20.06 -6.32 -9.97
N LEU A 67 -20.85 -5.82 -10.92
CA LEU A 67 -20.36 -5.47 -12.26
C LEU A 67 -19.37 -4.30 -12.20
N PHE A 68 -19.67 -3.30 -11.38
CA PHE A 68 -18.82 -2.13 -11.17
C PHE A 68 -17.49 -2.52 -10.53
N GLN A 69 -17.55 -3.34 -9.48
CA GLN A 69 -16.38 -3.91 -8.83
C GLN A 69 -15.55 -4.74 -9.82
N LYS A 70 -16.15 -5.68 -10.56
CA LYS A 70 -15.41 -6.49 -11.54
C LYS A 70 -14.68 -5.64 -12.58
N HIS A 71 -15.31 -4.57 -13.08
CA HIS A 71 -14.70 -3.69 -14.07
C HIS A 71 -13.53 -2.89 -13.51
N PHE A 72 -13.69 -2.26 -12.34
CA PHE A 72 -12.68 -1.35 -11.77
C PHE A 72 -11.63 -2.05 -10.89
N VAL A 73 -11.96 -3.19 -10.27
CA VAL A 73 -10.97 -4.07 -9.61
C VAL A 73 -10.00 -4.65 -10.67
N SER A 74 -10.51 -5.01 -11.85
CA SER A 74 -9.67 -5.48 -12.95
C SER A 74 -8.78 -4.37 -13.55
N SER A 75 -9.14 -3.10 -13.41
CA SER A 75 -8.41 -1.97 -14.03
C SER A 75 -7.58 -1.12 -13.08
N GLY A 76 -7.79 -1.17 -11.76
CA GLY A 76 -7.15 -0.21 -10.83
C GLY A 76 -6.82 -0.71 -9.43
N SER A 77 -7.23 -1.92 -9.04
CA SER A 77 -6.87 -2.48 -7.74
C SER A 77 -6.70 -3.99 -7.85
N GLN A 78 -5.56 -4.41 -8.40
CA GLN A 78 -5.03 -5.70 -7.96
C GLN A 78 -4.70 -5.49 -6.49
N ARG A 79 -5.57 -5.98 -5.58
CA ARG A 79 -5.21 -6.09 -4.15
C ARG A 79 -3.79 -6.62 -4.09
N LYS A 80 -2.88 -5.87 -3.48
CA LYS A 80 -1.50 -6.32 -3.39
C LYS A 80 -1.53 -7.68 -2.69
N ASN A 81 -0.94 -8.67 -3.34
CA ASN A 81 -0.76 -9.98 -2.75
C ASN A 81 0.68 -10.11 -2.25
N SER A 82 0.99 -11.22 -1.57
CA SER A 82 2.32 -11.49 -1.03
C SER A 82 3.46 -11.37 -2.05
N ALA A 83 3.22 -11.63 -3.34
CA ALA A 83 4.22 -11.49 -4.38
C ALA A 83 4.67 -10.02 -4.58
N SER A 84 3.84 -9.06 -4.19
CA SER A 84 4.17 -7.63 -4.24
C SER A 84 5.37 -7.28 -3.36
N LEU A 85 5.62 -8.04 -2.29
CA LEU A 85 6.77 -7.83 -1.40
C LEU A 85 8.10 -8.22 -2.05
N VAL A 86 8.10 -9.09 -3.06
CA VAL A 86 9.32 -9.53 -3.75
C VAL A 86 10.00 -8.38 -4.50
N ASN A 87 9.22 -7.38 -4.91
CA ASN A 87 9.72 -6.21 -5.62
C ASN A 87 10.22 -5.10 -4.68
N ILE A 88 10.05 -5.25 -3.36
CA ILE A 88 10.53 -4.28 -2.38
C ILE A 88 11.95 -4.67 -1.98
N VAL A 89 12.93 -4.11 -2.69
CA VAL A 89 14.35 -4.31 -2.43
C VAL A 89 14.97 -2.99 -1.99
N GLN A 90 15.91 -3.06 -1.05
CA GLN A 90 16.67 -1.92 -0.56
C GLN A 90 17.67 -1.46 -1.63
N GLU A 91 17.44 -0.25 -2.15
CA GLU A 91 18.26 0.31 -3.24
C GLU A 91 19.68 0.68 -2.77
N LYS A 92 20.64 0.81 -3.69
CA LYS A 92 22.07 1.04 -3.36
C LYS A 92 22.32 2.21 -2.40
N ASN A 93 21.59 3.31 -2.59
CA ASN A 93 21.74 4.55 -1.81
C ASN A 93 20.58 4.78 -0.84
N GLU A 94 19.73 3.79 -0.64
CA GLU A 94 18.60 3.89 0.27
C GLU A 94 19.02 3.47 1.69
N SER A 95 18.63 4.29 2.68
CA SER A 95 18.81 4.00 4.10
C SER A 95 17.92 2.83 4.53
N LEU A 96 18.27 2.16 5.63
CA LEU A 96 17.45 1.06 6.12
C LEU A 96 16.06 1.54 6.58
N ALA A 97 15.95 2.78 7.05
CA ALA A 97 14.70 3.41 7.47
C ALA A 97 13.74 3.61 6.28
N CYS A 98 14.22 4.14 5.16
CA CYS A 98 13.42 4.33 3.94
C CYS A 98 12.92 2.99 3.39
N PHE A 99 13.79 1.99 3.33
CA PHE A 99 13.42 0.63 2.92
C PHE A 99 12.32 0.05 3.82
N LEU A 100 12.53 0.09 5.14
CA LEU A 100 11.56 -0.41 6.12
C LEU A 100 10.22 0.32 6.01
N GLY A 101 10.23 1.63 5.75
CA GLY A 101 9.04 2.43 5.49
C GLY A 101 8.25 1.92 4.29
N ARG A 102 8.90 1.74 3.13
CA ARG A 102 8.27 1.21 1.91
C ARG A 102 7.76 -0.22 2.10
N PHE A 103 8.54 -1.06 2.78
CA PHE A 103 8.17 -2.43 3.08
C PHE A 103 6.92 -2.47 3.95
N ASN A 104 6.89 -1.71 5.05
CA ASN A 104 5.73 -1.66 5.94
C ASN A 104 4.48 -1.12 5.25
N ALA A 105 4.60 -0.04 4.46
CA ALA A 105 3.49 0.51 3.69
C ALA A 105 2.88 -0.57 2.77
N THR A 106 3.71 -1.31 2.05
CA THR A 106 3.25 -2.41 1.18
C THR A 106 2.60 -3.53 1.98
N THR A 107 3.11 -3.87 3.18
CA THR A 107 2.49 -4.92 4.00
C THR A 107 1.12 -4.55 4.56
N LEU A 108 0.84 -3.26 4.76
CA LEU A 108 -0.48 -2.78 5.20
C LEU A 108 -1.55 -2.89 4.11
N GLU A 109 -1.13 -2.98 2.85
CA GLU A 109 -2.03 -3.13 1.70
C GLU A 109 -2.34 -4.61 1.35
N ILE A 110 -1.78 -5.58 2.09
CA ILE A 110 -1.93 -7.02 1.84
C ILE A 110 -2.81 -7.65 2.93
N ASP A 111 -4.01 -8.09 2.55
CA ASP A 111 -4.91 -8.85 3.43
C ASP A 111 -4.32 -10.22 3.80
N ASN A 112 -4.48 -10.63 5.07
CA ASN A 112 -4.10 -11.96 5.57
C ASN A 112 -2.64 -12.36 5.25
N LEU A 113 -1.71 -11.39 5.28
CA LEU A 113 -0.30 -11.66 5.02
C LEU A 113 0.29 -12.62 6.05
N ASP A 114 0.79 -13.76 5.58
CA ASP A 114 1.50 -14.72 6.41
C ASP A 114 2.82 -14.14 6.96
N GLU A 115 3.03 -14.29 8.27
CA GLU A 115 4.17 -13.71 8.97
C GLU A 115 5.50 -14.33 8.51
N SER A 116 5.51 -15.60 8.11
CA SER A 116 6.71 -16.26 7.58
C SER A 116 7.04 -15.72 6.18
N VAL A 117 6.04 -15.48 5.34
CA VAL A 117 6.21 -14.85 4.03
C VAL A 117 6.74 -13.43 4.19
N LYS A 118 6.18 -12.65 5.12
CA LYS A 118 6.67 -11.30 5.45
C LYS A 118 8.11 -11.33 5.91
N TYR A 119 8.46 -12.27 6.80
CA TYR A 119 9.82 -12.45 7.31
C TYR A 119 10.81 -12.76 6.17
N ILE A 120 10.50 -13.75 5.32
CA ILE A 120 11.35 -14.16 4.20
C ILE A 120 11.49 -13.04 3.16
N ALA A 121 10.39 -12.34 2.84
CA ALA A 121 10.42 -11.21 1.92
C ALA A 121 11.31 -10.07 2.45
N PHE A 122 11.23 -9.76 3.75
CA PHE A 122 12.10 -8.76 4.36
C PHE A 122 13.58 -9.16 4.23
N LEU A 123 13.93 -10.40 4.58
CA LEU A 123 15.30 -10.90 4.48
C LEU A 123 15.86 -10.81 3.04
N ARG A 124 15.03 -11.13 2.06
CA ARG A 124 15.40 -11.05 0.63
C ARG A 124 15.48 -9.61 0.11
N GLY A 125 14.66 -8.71 0.66
CA GLY A 125 14.64 -7.31 0.28
C GLY A 125 15.82 -6.51 0.80
N VAL A 126 16.46 -6.93 1.90
CA VAL A 126 17.63 -6.22 2.45
C VAL A 126 18.83 -6.29 1.50
N ARG A 127 19.52 -5.16 1.31
CA ARG A 127 20.69 -5.07 0.42
C ARG A 127 21.81 -5.99 0.92
N PRO A 128 22.28 -6.99 0.13
CA PRO A 128 23.24 -8.00 0.60
C PRO A 128 24.58 -7.45 1.09
N THR A 129 25.01 -6.30 0.55
CA THR A 129 26.27 -5.63 0.90
C THR A 129 26.16 -4.70 2.11
N SER A 130 24.98 -4.55 2.71
CA SER A 130 24.77 -3.68 3.87
C SER A 130 25.34 -4.29 5.16
N LYS A 131 25.80 -3.43 6.09
CA LYS A 131 26.23 -3.85 7.44
C LYS A 131 25.14 -4.65 8.17
N PHE A 132 23.88 -4.30 7.91
CA PHE A 132 22.72 -4.98 8.46
C PHE A 132 22.56 -6.40 7.90
N ALA A 133 22.69 -6.60 6.59
CA ALA A 133 22.67 -7.94 5.98
C ALA A 133 23.76 -8.86 6.55
N PHE A 134 25.00 -8.36 6.68
CA PHE A 134 26.08 -9.12 7.31
C PHE A 134 25.74 -9.51 8.76
N SER A 135 25.10 -8.62 9.50
CA SER A 135 24.66 -8.87 10.88
C SER A 135 23.57 -9.93 10.98
N ILE A 136 22.62 -9.92 10.04
CA ILE A 136 21.59 -10.95 9.91
C ILE A 136 22.25 -12.31 9.63
N ASN A 137 23.18 -12.38 8.67
CA ASN A 137 23.84 -13.64 8.32
C ASN A 137 24.68 -14.20 9.48
N LYS A 138 25.37 -13.34 10.23
CA LYS A 138 26.16 -13.75 11.40
C LYS A 138 25.30 -14.22 12.58
N SER A 139 24.13 -13.60 12.76
CA SER A 139 23.22 -13.91 13.84
C SER A 139 21.78 -13.76 13.32
N PRO A 140 21.24 -14.84 12.74
CA PRO A 140 19.91 -14.85 12.16
C PRO A 140 18.85 -14.59 13.24
N PRO A 141 17.94 -13.62 13.04
CA PRO A 141 16.80 -13.44 13.91
C PRO A 141 15.88 -14.67 13.87
N GLY A 142 15.25 -15.03 14.99
CA GLY A 142 14.34 -16.19 15.02
C GLY A 142 12.92 -15.88 14.50
N ASN A 143 12.54 -14.60 14.41
CA ASN A 143 11.21 -14.17 14.00
C ASN A 143 11.23 -12.68 13.60
N MET A 144 10.10 -12.21 13.07
CA MET A 144 9.93 -10.82 12.61
C MET A 144 10.16 -9.79 13.73
N LYS A 145 9.69 -10.06 14.96
CA LYS A 145 9.90 -9.15 16.10
C LYS A 145 11.39 -8.95 16.41
N ALA A 146 12.17 -10.03 16.42
CA ALA A 146 13.61 -9.97 16.61
C ALA A 146 14.32 -9.25 15.45
N LEU A 147 13.86 -9.49 14.22
CA LEU A 147 14.39 -8.85 13.01
C LEU A 147 14.17 -7.32 13.04
N LEU A 148 12.95 -6.87 13.34
CA LEU A 148 12.62 -5.45 13.45
C LEU A 148 13.36 -4.76 14.59
N LYS A 149 13.47 -5.41 15.76
CA LYS A 149 14.27 -4.90 16.88
C LYS A 149 15.73 -4.69 16.47
N LYS A 150 16.28 -5.61 15.67
CA LYS A 150 17.65 -5.50 15.16
C LYS A 150 17.74 -4.39 14.12
N ALA A 151 16.81 -4.32 13.16
CA ALA A 151 16.75 -3.26 12.15
C ALA A 151 16.75 -1.86 12.78
N ASN A 152 15.91 -1.63 13.79
CA ASN A 152 15.83 -0.34 14.49
C ASN A 152 17.16 0.10 15.13
N LYS A 153 17.96 -0.84 15.66
CA LYS A 153 19.30 -0.51 16.17
C LYS A 153 20.25 -0.04 15.07
N TYR A 154 20.14 -0.62 13.87
CA TYR A 154 20.95 -0.22 12.72
C TYR A 154 20.48 1.12 12.16
N ILE A 155 19.17 1.35 12.10
CA ILE A 155 18.59 2.65 11.70
C ILE A 155 19.14 3.77 12.61
N GLN A 156 19.05 3.59 13.93
CA GLN A 156 19.58 4.57 14.90
C GLN A 156 21.08 4.80 14.72
N ALA A 157 21.85 3.76 14.38
CA ALA A 157 23.28 3.90 14.12
C ALA A 157 23.58 4.62 12.80
N GLU A 158 22.80 4.38 11.73
CA GLU A 158 22.89 5.12 10.46
C GLU A 158 22.60 6.61 10.69
N GLU A 159 21.50 6.95 11.36
CA GLU A 159 21.10 8.33 11.68
C GLU A 159 22.14 9.05 12.57
N TYR A 160 22.72 8.35 13.54
CA TYR A 160 23.80 8.92 14.37
C TYR A 160 25.05 9.26 13.55
N LEU A 161 25.44 8.38 12.62
CA LEU A 161 26.59 8.60 11.75
C LEU A 161 26.34 9.71 10.73
N GLU A 162 25.13 9.85 10.21
CA GLU A 162 24.78 10.95 9.30
C GLU A 162 24.86 12.31 10.01
N THR A 163 24.40 12.38 11.26
CA THR A 163 24.39 13.63 12.04
C THR A 163 25.76 14.01 12.62
N HIS A 164 26.63 13.04 12.94
CA HIS A 164 27.90 13.28 13.65
C HIS A 164 29.16 12.88 12.87
N GLY A 165 29.03 12.14 11.76
CA GLY A 165 30.13 11.67 10.94
C GLY A 165 30.76 12.75 10.05
N GLY A 166 29.99 13.78 9.67
CA GLY A 166 30.47 14.87 8.81
C GLY A 166 31.45 15.86 9.46
N ARG A 167 31.63 15.81 10.80
CA ARG A 167 32.51 16.77 11.51
C ARG A 167 33.99 16.36 11.61
N ARG A 168 34.37 15.18 11.12
CA ARG A 168 35.73 14.65 11.34
C ARG A 168 36.70 14.82 10.18
N GLU A 169 36.28 15.30 9.01
CA GLU A 169 37.16 15.36 7.83
C GLU A 169 37.76 16.75 7.53
N GLU A 170 37.35 17.84 8.18
CA GLU A 170 37.88 19.20 7.87
C GLU A 170 39.21 19.56 8.59
N GLY A 171 39.80 18.67 9.39
CA GLY A 171 40.92 19.02 10.28
C GLY A 171 42.32 18.54 9.87
N ARG A 172 42.54 17.97 8.67
CA ARG A 172 43.79 17.22 8.39
C ARG A 172 44.67 17.72 7.24
N GLU A 173 44.38 18.86 6.61
CA GLU A 173 45.19 19.36 5.48
C GLU A 173 46.10 20.57 5.75
N GLU A 174 46.11 21.19 6.93
CA GLU A 174 46.90 22.43 7.15
C GLU A 174 48.25 22.29 7.89
N GLN A 175 48.91 21.13 7.91
CA GLN A 175 50.28 21.04 8.44
C GLN A 175 51.23 20.20 7.56
N LYS A 176 51.38 20.59 6.29
CA LYS A 176 52.59 20.34 5.50
C LYS A 176 52.78 21.45 4.45
N LYS A 177 53.26 22.62 4.88
CA LYS A 177 54.08 23.52 4.06
C LYS A 177 55.14 24.17 4.93
#